data_AF-A0A259IF53-F1
#
_entry.id   AF-A0A259IF53-F1
#
_cell.length_a   1.000
_cell.length_b   1.000
_cell.length_c   1.000
_cell.angle_alpha   90.00
_cell.angle_beta   90.00
_cell.angle_gamma   90.00
#
_symmetry.space_group_name_H-M   'P 1'
#
loop_
_entity.id
_entity.type
_entity.pdbx_description
1 polymer ?
#
loop_
_entity_poly.entity_id
_entity_poly.type
_entity_poly.pdbx_seq_one_letter_code
_entity_poly.pdbx_strand_id
1 'polypeptide(L)'
;GTASILQHDKSIFTLSIHGENNFPFTKEQSDLDIGLPNGCKDEDYLKALGRGLEMLDTFKPDFIIYLAGADPHEGDRLGKLDISKAGMRKRDERVFQYGADRQIPIAFSMAGGYGKEICTTVDIHFQTIQTALQFTAAS
;
A
#
# COMPACT_ATOMS: atom_id res chain seq x y z
N GLY A 1 -6.18 2.68 -13.09
CA GLY A 1 -4.97 2.30 -13.83
C GLY A 1 -4.82 0.80 -13.83
N THR A 2 -4.15 0.24 -12.82
CA THR A 2 -3.92 -1.21 -12.65
C THR A 2 -5.20 -2.04 -12.80
N ALA A 3 -6.26 -1.70 -12.07
CA ALA A 3 -7.56 -2.36 -12.16
C ALA A 3 -8.12 -2.44 -13.60
N SER A 4 -8.20 -1.31 -14.31
CA SER A 4 -8.71 -1.26 -15.69
C SER A 4 -7.91 -2.11 -16.68
N ILE A 5 -6.58 -2.19 -16.54
CA ILE A 5 -5.72 -3.02 -17.40
C ILE A 5 -5.97 -4.51 -17.14
N LEU A 6 -6.26 -4.88 -15.89
CA LEU A 6 -6.28 -6.27 -15.42
C LEU A 6 -7.68 -6.86 -15.21
N GLN A 7 -8.74 -6.06 -15.41
CA GLN A 7 -10.15 -6.41 -15.13
C GLN A 7 -10.68 -7.70 -15.80
N HIS A 8 -9.96 -8.26 -16.78
CA HIS A 8 -10.35 -9.48 -17.48
C HIS A 8 -9.35 -10.63 -17.30
N ASP A 9 -8.32 -10.44 -16.48
CA ASP A 9 -7.32 -11.45 -16.18
C ASP A 9 -7.52 -12.01 -14.76
N LYS A 10 -8.22 -13.15 -14.68
CA LYS A 10 -8.49 -13.83 -13.40
C LYS A 10 -7.24 -14.42 -12.74
N SER A 11 -6.10 -14.44 -13.43
CA SER A 11 -4.82 -14.86 -12.84
C SER A 11 -4.13 -13.77 -12.02
N ILE A 12 -4.69 -12.55 -12.00
CA ILE A 12 -4.16 -11.43 -11.24
C ILE A 12 -5.24 -10.85 -10.34
N PHE A 13 -4.94 -10.74 -9.04
CA PHE A 13 -5.80 -10.10 -8.06
C PHE A 13 -5.33 -8.67 -7.79
N THR A 14 -6.25 -7.73 -7.85
CA THR A 14 -6.00 -6.31 -7.59
C THR A 14 -6.57 -5.88 -6.25
N LEU A 15 -5.70 -5.40 -5.36
CA LEU A 15 -6.05 -4.88 -4.05
C LEU A 15 -5.68 -3.40 -3.96
N SER A 16 -6.62 -2.58 -3.53
CA SER A 16 -6.43 -1.14 -3.37
C SER A 16 -6.89 -0.67 -1.99
N ILE A 17 -6.03 0.04 -1.25
CA ILE A 17 -6.38 0.74 -0.02
C ILE A 17 -6.14 2.23 -0.26
N HIS A 18 -7.19 3.04 -0.17
CA HIS A 18 -7.14 4.43 -0.60
C HIS A 18 -8.08 5.32 0.21
N GLY A 19 -7.91 6.64 0.11
CA GLY A 19 -8.90 7.57 0.66
C GLY A 19 -10.18 7.54 -0.18
N GLU A 20 -11.34 7.32 0.43
CA GLU A 20 -12.64 7.23 -0.25
C GLU A 20 -12.88 8.46 -1.15
N ASN A 21 -12.53 9.64 -0.63
CA ASN A 21 -12.72 10.92 -1.31
C ASN A 21 -11.46 11.46 -1.99
N ASN A 22 -10.40 10.65 -2.13
CA ASN A 22 -9.18 11.06 -2.84
C ASN A 22 -9.39 11.01 -4.37
N PHE A 23 -8.49 11.67 -5.11
CA PHE A 23 -8.49 11.62 -6.57
C PHE A 23 -7.95 10.26 -7.04
N PRO A 24 -8.51 9.65 -8.11
CA PRO A 24 -9.65 10.09 -8.90
C PRO A 24 -11.00 9.87 -8.20
N PHE A 25 -11.96 10.77 -8.46
CA PHE A 25 -13.32 10.69 -7.89
C PHE A 25 -14.12 9.51 -8.43
N THR A 26 -13.86 9.14 -9.69
CA THR A 26 -14.31 7.87 -10.27
C THR A 26 -13.15 6.88 -10.13
N LYS A 27 -13.33 5.87 -9.28
CA LYS A 27 -12.32 4.84 -9.05
C LYS A 27 -12.56 3.68 -10.01
N GLU A 28 -11.47 3.18 -10.57
CA GLU A 28 -11.50 1.90 -11.29
C GLU A 28 -11.75 0.78 -10.29
N GLN A 29 -12.57 -0.21 -10.66
CA GLN A 29 -12.94 -1.30 -9.78
C GLN A 29 -11.85 -2.37 -9.74
N SER A 30 -11.26 -2.57 -8.56
CA SER A 30 -10.34 -3.67 -8.28
C SER A 30 -11.12 -4.91 -7.81
N ASP A 31 -10.44 -6.05 -7.64
CA ASP A 31 -11.03 -7.23 -7.01
C ASP A 31 -11.35 -6.96 -5.53
N LEU A 32 -10.53 -6.13 -4.87
CA LEU A 32 -10.78 -5.61 -3.54
C LEU A 32 -10.39 -4.13 -3.41
N ASP A 33 -11.39 -3.29 -3.23
CA ASP A 33 -11.23 -1.87 -2.91
C ASP A 33 -11.61 -1.61 -1.44
N ILE A 34 -10.68 -1.04 -0.68
CA ILE A 34 -10.88 -0.61 0.71
C ILE A 34 -10.73 0.90 0.78
N GLY A 35 -11.86 1.59 0.68
CA GLY A 35 -11.96 3.02 0.86
C GLY A 35 -11.93 3.41 2.34
N LEU A 36 -11.10 4.38 2.68
CA LEU A 36 -10.91 4.90 4.03
C LEU A 36 -11.41 6.34 4.15
N PRO A 37 -12.03 6.72 5.27
CA PRO A 37 -12.49 8.09 5.46
C PRO A 37 -11.31 9.07 5.54
N ASN A 38 -11.56 10.34 5.23
CA ASN A 38 -10.55 11.39 5.37
C ASN A 38 -10.04 11.45 6.82
N GLY A 39 -8.74 11.68 6.98
CA GLY A 39 -8.10 11.75 8.30
C GLY A 39 -7.98 10.40 9.01
N CYS A 40 -8.17 9.28 8.30
CA CYS A 40 -7.88 7.94 8.81
C CYS A 40 -6.47 7.90 9.41
N LYS A 41 -6.37 7.34 10.62
CA LYS A 41 -5.13 7.25 11.39
C LYS A 41 -4.53 5.86 11.30
N ASP A 42 -3.32 5.72 11.85
CA ASP A 42 -2.50 4.51 11.80
C ASP A 42 -3.28 3.22 12.12
N GLU A 43 -4.01 3.16 13.23
CA GLU A 43 -4.67 1.91 13.67
C GLU A 43 -5.73 1.42 12.68
N ASP A 44 -6.59 2.31 12.20
CA ASP A 44 -7.66 1.98 11.26
C ASP A 44 -7.10 1.57 9.90
N TYR A 45 -6.08 2.28 9.41
CA TYR A 45 -5.39 1.93 8.18
C TYR A 45 -4.72 0.56 8.28
N LEU A 46 -4.02 0.32 9.38
CA LEU A 46 -3.33 -0.94 9.65
C LEU A 46 -4.31 -2.11 9.82
N LYS A 47 -5.50 -1.88 10.38
CA LYS A 47 -6.58 -2.86 10.45
C LYS A 47 -7.17 -3.15 9.06
N ALA A 48 -7.36 -2.12 8.24
CA ALA A 48 -7.78 -2.28 6.86
C ALA A 48 -6.77 -3.09 6.03
N LEU A 49 -5.48 -2.80 6.18
CA LEU A 49 -4.39 -3.56 5.57
C LEU A 49 -4.43 -5.04 5.97
N GLY A 50 -4.61 -5.33 7.27
CA GLY A 50 -4.71 -6.71 7.75
C GLY A 50 -5.81 -7.50 7.04
N ARG A 51 -7.03 -6.93 6.95
CA ARG A 51 -8.15 -7.55 6.22
C ARG A 51 -7.84 -7.74 4.74
N GLY A 52 -7.17 -6.78 4.12
CA GLY A 52 -6.74 -6.88 2.73
C GLY A 52 -5.77 -8.05 2.50
N LEU A 53 -4.77 -8.18 3.37
CA LEU A 53 -3.80 -9.27 3.32
C LEU A 53 -4.45 -10.64 3.59
N GLU A 54 -5.40 -10.73 4.52
CA GLU A 54 -6.18 -11.96 4.75
C GLU A 54 -6.97 -12.38 3.50
N MET A 55 -7.47 -11.43 2.71
CA MET A 55 -8.13 -11.76 1.45
C MET A 55 -7.16 -12.35 0.41
N LEU A 56 -5.89 -11.94 0.43
CA LEU A 56 -4.87 -12.53 -0.44
C LEU A 56 -4.60 -14.01 -0.11
N ASP A 57 -4.83 -14.45 1.13
CA ASP A 57 -4.72 -15.88 1.49
C ASP A 57 -5.75 -16.75 0.74
N THR A 58 -6.88 -16.16 0.34
CA THR A 58 -7.90 -16.86 -0.46
C THR A 58 -7.48 -16.97 -1.93
N PHE A 59 -6.77 -15.96 -2.45
CA PHE A 59 -6.28 -15.93 -3.82
C PHE A 59 -5.01 -16.78 -4.00
N LYS A 60 -4.17 -16.88 -2.96
CA LYS A 60 -2.89 -17.63 -2.95
C LYS A 60 -1.92 -17.15 -4.05
N PRO A 61 -1.46 -15.90 -3.99
CA PRO A 61 -0.55 -15.38 -5.01
C PRO A 61 0.82 -16.06 -4.92
N ASP A 62 1.38 -16.42 -6.08
CA ASP A 62 2.77 -16.88 -6.18
C ASP A 62 3.79 -15.72 -6.19
N PHE A 63 3.32 -14.49 -6.40
CA PHE A 63 4.13 -13.27 -6.47
C PHE A 63 3.31 -12.02 -6.15
N ILE A 64 3.94 -11.00 -5.56
CA ILE A 64 3.29 -9.71 -5.24
C ILE A 64 4.02 -8.55 -5.91
N ILE A 65 3.27 -7.67 -6.57
CA ILE A 65 3.71 -6.34 -6.99
C ILE A 65 3.10 -5.33 -6.02
N TYR A 66 3.94 -4.73 -5.17
CA TYR A 66 3.52 -3.75 -4.18
C TYR A 66 3.76 -2.32 -4.66
N LEU A 67 2.69 -1.53 -4.81
CA LEU A 67 2.77 -0.11 -5.12
C LEU A 67 2.82 0.71 -3.82
N ALA A 68 4.03 1.03 -3.37
CA ALA A 68 4.29 1.72 -2.11
C ALA A 68 4.13 3.25 -2.27
N GLY A 69 2.89 3.73 -2.27
CA GLY A 69 2.59 5.17 -2.29
C GLY A 69 2.98 5.85 -0.98
N ALA A 70 3.54 7.04 -1.05
CA ALA A 70 3.77 7.94 0.08
C ALA A 70 2.56 8.83 0.39
N ASP A 71 1.55 8.87 -0.51
CA ASP A 71 0.39 9.75 -0.39
C ASP A 71 -0.59 9.47 0.77
N PRO A 72 -0.62 8.30 1.47
CA PRO A 72 -1.38 8.19 2.71
C PRO A 72 -0.79 8.99 3.89
N HIS A 73 0.44 9.49 3.76
CA HIS A 73 1.10 10.20 4.84
C HIS A 73 0.40 11.52 5.18
N GLU A 74 0.33 11.88 6.47
CA GLU A 74 -0.33 13.09 6.97
C GLU A 74 0.17 14.42 6.37
N GLY A 75 1.41 14.43 5.85
CA GLY A 75 2.01 15.56 5.16
C GLY A 75 1.63 15.69 3.68
N ASP A 76 0.89 14.73 3.14
CA ASP A 76 0.48 14.68 1.73
C ASP A 76 -0.71 15.60 1.43
N ARG A 77 -0.70 16.24 0.26
CA ARG A 77 -1.77 17.16 -0.14
C ARG A 77 -2.96 16.47 -0.79
N LEU A 78 -2.78 15.30 -1.39
CA LEU A 78 -3.76 14.65 -2.27
C LEU A 78 -4.37 13.38 -1.66
N GLY A 79 -3.64 12.63 -0.83
CA GLY A 79 -4.11 11.34 -0.32
C GLY A 79 -5.22 11.44 0.74
N LYS A 80 -5.31 12.56 1.48
CA LYS A 80 -6.36 12.86 2.48
C LYS A 80 -6.45 11.88 3.66
N LEU A 81 -5.41 11.09 3.89
CA LEU A 81 -5.25 10.24 5.07
C LEU A 81 -4.22 10.88 6.00
N ASP A 82 -4.28 10.54 7.29
CA ASP A 82 -3.40 11.10 8.31
C ASP A 82 -2.51 10.00 8.90
N ILE A 83 -1.85 9.24 8.03
CA ILE A 83 -0.94 8.18 8.47
C ILE A 83 0.39 8.80 8.87
N SER A 84 0.83 8.53 10.09
CA SER A 84 2.11 9.02 10.59
C SER A 84 3.27 8.34 9.85
N LYS A 85 4.47 8.94 9.89
CA LYS A 85 5.69 8.29 9.39
C LYS A 85 5.90 6.88 9.98
N ALA A 86 5.58 6.69 11.25
CA ALA A 86 5.65 5.39 11.92
C ALA A 86 4.57 4.42 11.42
N GLY A 87 3.36 4.91 11.15
CA GLY A 87 2.28 4.14 10.52
C GLY A 87 2.66 3.67 9.12
N MET A 88 3.28 4.55 8.32
CA MET A 88 3.80 4.22 6.99
C MET A 88 4.86 3.11 7.06
N ARG A 89 5.77 3.18 8.06
CA ARG A 89 6.75 2.11 8.31
C ARG A 89 6.08 0.78 8.60
N LYS A 90 5.12 0.78 9.53
CA LYS A 90 4.37 -0.44 9.94
C LYS A 90 3.58 -1.03 8.78
N ARG A 91 3.04 -0.21 7.88
CA ARG A 91 2.40 -0.69 6.65
C ARG A 91 3.39 -1.48 5.82
N ASP A 92 4.55 -0.90 5.53
CA ASP A 92 5.57 -1.54 4.69
C ASP A 92 6.09 -2.82 5.36
N GLU A 93 6.39 -2.79 6.67
CA GLU A 93 6.78 -3.95 7.47
C GLU A 93 5.74 -5.09 7.36
N ARG A 94 4.45 -4.79 7.44
CA ARG A 94 3.39 -5.82 7.34
C ARG A 94 3.29 -6.44 5.95
N VAL A 95 3.44 -5.65 4.90
CA VAL A 95 3.41 -6.18 3.52
C VAL A 95 4.62 -7.09 3.29
N PHE A 96 5.82 -6.65 3.69
CA PHE A 96 7.03 -7.46 3.52
C PHE A 96 7.04 -8.70 4.42
N GLN A 97 6.58 -8.58 5.67
CA GLN A 97 6.44 -9.72 6.59
C GLN A 97 5.43 -10.73 6.05
N TYR A 98 4.30 -10.28 5.49
CA TYR A 98 3.32 -11.17 4.87
C TYR A 98 3.95 -12.03 3.76
N GLY A 99 4.76 -11.42 2.90
CA GLY A 99 5.50 -12.15 1.86
C GLY A 99 6.53 -13.10 2.45
N ALA A 100 7.33 -12.65 3.41
CA ALA A 100 8.37 -13.46 4.06
C ALA A 100 7.78 -14.69 4.76
N ASP A 101 6.71 -14.52 5.55
CA ASP A 101 6.03 -15.61 6.29
C ASP A 101 5.52 -16.72 5.37
N ARG A 102 5.17 -16.37 4.13
CA ARG A 102 4.59 -17.27 3.13
C ARG A 102 5.58 -17.67 2.05
N GLN A 103 6.81 -17.19 2.12
CA GLN A 103 7.84 -17.37 1.08
C GLN A 103 7.39 -16.87 -0.30
N ILE A 104 6.58 -15.80 -0.32
CA ILE A 104 6.09 -15.17 -1.54
C ILE A 104 7.03 -14.02 -1.93
N PRO A 105 7.68 -14.08 -3.10
CA PRO A 105 8.52 -12.99 -3.57
C PRO A 105 7.71 -11.71 -3.80
N ILE A 106 8.27 -10.57 -3.37
CA ILE A 106 7.67 -9.24 -3.54
C ILE A 106 8.62 -8.37 -4.36
N ALA A 107 8.13 -7.83 -5.48
CA ALA A 107 8.70 -6.63 -6.08
C ALA A 107 7.86 -5.42 -5.66
N PHE A 108 8.50 -4.29 -5.39
CA PHE A 108 7.78 -3.05 -5.08
C PHE A 108 8.26 -1.89 -5.93
N SER A 109 7.38 -0.91 -6.10
CA SER A 109 7.69 0.36 -6.75
C SER A 109 7.19 1.51 -5.91
N MET A 110 7.94 2.60 -5.88
CA MET A 110 7.48 3.87 -5.30
C MET A 110 6.31 4.39 -6.15
N ALA A 111 5.21 4.75 -5.51
CA ALA A 111 4.02 5.27 -6.19
C ALA A 111 3.76 6.74 -5.80
N GLY A 112 2.49 7.13 -5.62
CA GLY A 112 2.08 8.50 -5.30
C GLY A 112 2.88 9.14 -4.14
N GLY A 113 2.87 10.47 -4.06
CA GLY A 113 3.68 11.21 -3.11
C GLY A 113 3.73 12.67 -3.52
N TYR A 114 2.92 13.47 -2.86
CA TYR A 114 2.61 14.86 -3.17
C TYR A 114 2.67 15.71 -1.91
N GLY A 115 3.64 15.39 -1.04
CA GLY A 115 3.91 16.11 0.19
C GLY A 115 4.05 17.60 -0.06
N LYS A 116 3.56 18.42 0.89
CA LYS A 116 3.77 19.88 0.85
C LYS A 116 5.25 20.22 0.75
N GLU A 117 6.05 19.46 1.50
CA GLU A 117 7.51 19.50 1.48
C GLU A 117 8.06 18.26 0.77
N ILE A 118 8.88 18.48 -0.25
CA ILE A 118 9.49 17.39 -1.02
C ILE A 118 10.36 16.48 -0.14
N CYS A 119 11.06 17.05 0.84
CA CYS A 119 11.91 16.30 1.76
C CYS A 119 11.13 15.26 2.56
N THR A 120 9.87 15.55 2.94
CA THR A 120 9.02 14.57 3.62
C THR A 120 8.69 13.40 2.71
N THR A 121 8.35 13.65 1.44
CA THR A 121 8.04 12.57 0.47
C THR A 121 9.26 11.69 0.23
N VAL A 122 10.44 12.30 0.06
CA VAL A 122 11.72 11.57 -0.12
C VAL A 122 12.03 10.71 1.11
N ASP A 123 11.85 11.25 2.31
CA ASP A 123 12.09 10.55 3.57
C ASP A 123 11.17 9.34 3.75
N ILE A 124 9.89 9.44 3.36
CA ILE A 124 8.96 8.30 3.37
C ILE A 124 9.39 7.22 2.37
N HIS A 125 9.73 7.58 1.13
CA HIS A 125 10.21 6.59 0.15
C HIS A 125 11.54 5.94 0.57
N PHE A 126 12.46 6.73 1.12
CA PHE A 126 13.72 6.22 1.64
C PHE A 126 13.49 5.22 2.78
N GLN A 127 12.56 5.52 3.69
CA GLN A 127 12.15 4.60 4.76
C GLN A 127 11.57 3.28 4.19
N THR A 128 10.75 3.33 3.14
CA THR A 128 10.25 2.11 2.48
C THR A 128 11.40 1.25 1.96
N ILE A 129 12.40 1.85 1.30
CA ILE A 129 13.59 1.15 0.81
C ILE A 129 14.39 0.53 1.96
N GLN A 130 14.64 1.30 3.03
CA GLN A 130 15.35 0.80 4.21
C GLN A 130 14.61 -0.36 4.87
N THR A 131 13.27 -0.29 4.93
CA THR A 131 12.44 -1.36 5.47
C THR A 131 12.56 -2.62 4.59
N ALA A 132 12.44 -2.49 3.27
CA ALA A 132 12.57 -3.62 2.34
C ALA A 132 13.92 -4.34 2.49
N LEU A 133 15.02 -3.60 2.66
CA LEU A 133 16.37 -4.17 2.84
C LEU A 133 16.50 -5.06 4.10
N GLN A 134 15.67 -4.83 5.12
CA GLN A 134 15.65 -5.68 6.33
C GLN A 134 15.04 -7.07 6.04
N PHE A 135 14.15 -7.17 5.05
CA PHE A 135 13.49 -8.41 4.65
C PHE A 135 14.24 -9.16 3.55
N THR A 136 15.23 -8.54 2.90
CA THR A 136 16.11 -9.23 1.94
C THR A 136 17.23 -10.02 2.62
N ALA A 137 17.59 -9.67 3.85
CA ALA A 137 18.71 -10.27 4.57
C ALA A 137 18.34 -11.52 5.40
N ALA A 138 17.06 -11.89 5.43
CA ALA A 138 16.53 -13.01 6.22
C ALA A 138 16.08 -14.22 5.38
N SER A 139 16.36 -14.20 4.07
CA SER A 139 15.98 -15.23 3.10
C SER A 139 17.14 -16.13 2.70
#